data_AF-A0A098BMU2-F1
#
_entry.id   AF-A0A098BMU2-F1
#
_cell.length_a   1.000
_cell.length_b   1.000
_cell.length_c   1.000
_cell.angle_alpha   90.00
_cell.angle_beta   90.00
_cell.angle_gamma   90.00
#
_symmetry.space_group_name_H-M   'P 1'
#
loop_
_entity.id
_entity.type
_entity.pdbx_description
1 polymer ?
#
loop_
_entity_poly.entity_id
_entity_poly.type
_entity_poly.pdbx_seq_one_letter_code
_entity_poly.pdbx_strand_id
1 'polypeptide(L)'
;MARVLGYLVVALLAAAGLLWPLLAGLDTGEASEAADPARITNYSVDYAVDADGGLTATETVTVDFPADRHGIFRYWDVTTGADPHVRHIPEIVSVERDGEPEPYETSWEQGRRLVVAKIGDPDVYLEPGTHTCDLQ
;
A
#
# COMPACT_ATOMS: atom_id res chain seq x y z
N MET A 1 -6.22 47.17 -35.19
CA MET A 1 -5.73 46.67 -33.89
C MET A 1 -6.18 45.24 -33.58
N ALA A 2 -7.46 44.88 -33.71
CA ALA A 2 -7.97 43.52 -33.40
C ALA A 2 -7.28 42.37 -34.16
N ARG A 3 -6.89 42.58 -35.43
CA ARG A 3 -6.17 41.58 -36.23
C ARG A 3 -4.76 41.32 -35.71
N VAL A 4 -4.04 42.37 -35.33
CA VAL A 4 -2.68 42.29 -34.76
C VAL A 4 -2.73 41.57 -33.40
N LEU A 5 -3.76 41.86 -32.59
CA LEU A 5 -4.00 41.18 -31.33
C LEU A 5 -4.26 39.68 -31.52
N GLY A 6 -5.05 39.30 -32.54
CA GLY A 6 -5.30 37.90 -32.88
C GLY A 6 -4.03 37.14 -33.29
N TYR A 7 -3.16 37.75 -34.10
CA TYR A 7 -1.89 37.14 -34.47
C TYR A 7 -0.94 36.96 -33.27
N LEU A 8 -0.93 37.91 -32.33
CA LEU A 8 -0.13 37.80 -31.11
C LEU A 8 -0.60 36.66 -30.20
N VAL A 9 -1.92 36.45 -30.07
CA VAL A 9 -2.48 35.32 -29.30
C VAL A 9 -2.12 33.98 -29.92
N VAL A 10 -2.25 33.85 -31.25
CA VAL A 10 -1.88 32.61 -31.95
C VAL A 10 -0.38 32.32 -31.82
N ALA A 11 0.47 33.34 -31.93
CA ALA A 11 1.91 33.20 -31.74
C ALA A 11 2.28 32.75 -30.31
N LEU A 12 1.59 33.28 -29.29
CA LEU A 12 1.77 32.87 -27.90
C LEU A 12 1.35 31.42 -27.65
N LEU A 13 0.21 30.99 -28.19
CA LEU A 13 -0.27 29.60 -28.06
C LEU A 13 0.66 28.62 -28.79
N ALA A 14 1.15 28.98 -29.97
CA ALA A 14 2.13 28.18 -30.70
C ALA A 14 3.45 28.07 -29.93
N ALA A 15 3.95 29.16 -29.35
CA ALA A 15 5.15 29.15 -28.52
C ALA A 15 4.96 28.31 -27.25
N ALA A 16 3.81 28.42 -26.57
CA ALA A 16 3.49 27.61 -25.41
C ALA A 16 3.42 26.11 -25.74
N GLY A 17 2.81 25.75 -26.87
CA GLY A 17 2.80 24.36 -27.37
C GLY A 17 4.18 23.85 -27.76
N LEU A 18 5.03 24.70 -28.34
CA LEU A 18 6.40 24.34 -28.73
C LEU A 18 7.32 24.15 -27.51
N LEU A 19 7.08 24.92 -26.45
CA LEU A 19 7.83 24.88 -25.18
C LEU A 19 7.25 23.87 -24.18
N TRP A 20 6.05 23.33 -24.43
CA TRP A 20 5.42 22.27 -23.64
C TRP A 20 6.34 21.08 -23.35
N PRO A 21 7.10 20.50 -24.32
CA PRO A 21 8.00 19.40 -24.03
C PRO A 21 9.16 19.77 -23.09
N LEU A 22 9.59 21.04 -23.04
CA LEU A 22 10.60 21.47 -22.05
C LEU A 22 10.05 21.49 -20.62
N LEU A 23 8.76 21.78 -20.46
CA LEU A 23 8.09 21.72 -19.15
C LEU A 23 7.71 20.28 -18.78
N ALA A 24 7.28 19.46 -19.75
CA ALA A 24 6.93 18.06 -19.53
C ALA A 24 8.15 17.17 -19.21
N GLY A 25 9.36 17.61 -19.59
CA GLY A 25 10.62 16.98 -19.21
C GLY A 25 11.18 17.46 -17.87
N LEU A 26 10.51 18.41 -17.20
CA LEU A 26 10.78 18.69 -15.79
C LEU A 26 10.14 17.56 -14.98
N ASP A 27 10.85 16.45 -14.94
CA ASP A 27 10.62 15.38 -13.99
C ASP A 27 10.84 16.01 -12.60
N THR A 28 9.75 16.49 -11.98
CA THR A 28 9.72 16.74 -10.54
C THR A 28 9.78 15.37 -9.90
N GLY A 29 10.97 14.76 -9.96
CA GLY A 29 11.18 13.37 -9.58
C GLY A 29 10.48 13.15 -8.25
N GLU A 30 9.60 12.15 -8.23
CA GLU A 30 9.02 11.69 -6.98
C GLU A 30 10.18 11.51 -6.01
N ALA A 31 10.21 12.33 -4.96
CA ALA A 31 11.22 12.21 -3.94
C ALA A 31 11.13 10.76 -3.46
N SER A 32 12.16 9.96 -3.72
CA SER A 32 12.22 8.58 -3.26
C SER A 32 11.92 8.61 -1.78
N GLU A 33 10.74 8.13 -1.38
CA GLU A 33 10.44 7.96 0.03
C GLU A 33 11.57 7.12 0.61
N ALA A 34 12.14 7.60 1.72
CA ALA A 34 13.17 6.85 2.41
C ALA A 34 12.57 5.48 2.75
N ALA A 35 13.31 4.41 2.45
CA ALA A 35 12.87 3.07 2.77
C ALA A 35 12.50 2.99 4.25
N ASP A 36 11.35 2.36 4.55
CA ASP A 36 10.93 2.14 5.93
C ASP A 36 12.02 1.33 6.67
N PRO A 37 12.63 1.85 7.75
CA PRO A 37 13.67 1.13 8.46
C PRO A 37 13.13 -0.06 9.27
N ALA A 38 11.81 -0.24 9.40
CA ALA A 38 11.23 -1.43 10.00
C ALA A 38 11.64 -2.70 9.23
N ARG A 39 11.96 -3.76 9.96
CA ARG A 39 12.44 -5.02 9.38
C ARG A 39 11.59 -6.18 9.85
N ILE A 40 10.96 -6.88 8.91
CA ILE A 40 10.39 -8.20 9.18
C ILE A 40 11.55 -9.17 9.39
N THR A 41 11.68 -9.72 10.60
CA THR A 41 12.72 -10.69 10.96
C THR A 41 12.24 -12.13 10.82
N ASN A 42 10.93 -12.35 10.94
CA ASN A 42 10.30 -13.64 10.72
C ASN A 42 8.91 -13.47 10.12
N TYR A 43 8.53 -14.37 9.22
CA TYR A 43 7.18 -14.48 8.69
C TYR A 43 6.84 -15.96 8.55
N SER A 44 5.89 -16.42 9.35
CA SER A 44 5.38 -17.78 9.32
C SER A 44 3.90 -17.75 9.01
N VAL A 45 3.42 -18.75 8.27
CA VAL A 45 2.00 -18.89 8.00
C VAL A 45 1.61 -20.35 8.08
N ASP A 46 0.58 -20.63 8.87
CA ASP A 46 -0.08 -21.92 8.94
C ASP A 46 -1.36 -21.87 8.10
N TYR A 47 -1.44 -22.71 7.08
CA TYR A 47 -2.62 -22.83 6.23
C TYR A 47 -3.31 -24.18 6.47
N ALA A 48 -4.63 -24.13 6.64
CA ALA A 48 -5.46 -25.33 6.66
C ALA A 48 -6.52 -25.23 5.56
N VAL A 49 -6.64 -26.31 4.78
CA VAL A 49 -7.66 -26.46 3.74
C VAL A 49 -8.62 -27.56 4.17
N ASP A 50 -9.90 -27.22 4.26
CA ASP A 50 -10.94 -28.19 4.61
C ASP A 50 -11.38 -29.03 3.39
N ALA A 51 -12.27 -30.00 3.62
CA ALA A 51 -12.76 -30.90 2.58
C ALA A 51 -13.61 -30.20 1.51
N ASP A 52 -14.18 -29.04 1.83
CA ASP A 52 -14.99 -28.22 0.92
C ASP A 52 -14.12 -27.21 0.15
N GLY A 53 -12.82 -27.17 0.44
CA GLY A 53 -11.85 -26.27 -0.19
C GLY A 53 -11.77 -24.89 0.47
N GLY A 54 -12.36 -24.71 1.65
CA GLY A 54 -12.19 -23.53 2.47
C GLY A 54 -10.76 -23.43 2.99
N LEU A 55 -10.16 -22.24 2.91
CA LEU A 55 -8.81 -21.96 3.37
C LEU A 55 -8.88 -21.09 4.63
N THR A 56 -8.31 -21.57 5.73
CA THR A 56 -7.98 -20.74 6.89
C THR A 56 -6.48 -20.54 6.96
N ALA A 57 -6.07 -19.36 7.43
CA ALA A 57 -4.67 -18.99 7.55
C ALA A 57 -4.44 -18.39 8.94
N THR A 58 -3.29 -18.69 9.54
CA THR A 58 -2.79 -17.95 10.70
C THR A 58 -1.42 -17.44 10.33
N GLU A 59 -1.27 -16.13 10.23
CA GLU A 59 -0.02 -15.47 9.88
C GLU A 59 0.63 -14.87 11.13
N THR A 60 1.89 -15.21 11.38
CA THR A 60 2.69 -14.65 12.45
C THR A 60 3.84 -13.85 11.83
N VAL A 61 3.84 -12.53 12.05
CA VAL A 61 4.83 -11.60 11.54
C VAL A 61 5.64 -11.03 12.69
N THR A 62 6.93 -11.32 12.74
CA THR A 62 7.85 -10.70 13.71
C THR A 62 8.57 -9.54 13.05
N VAL A 63 8.48 -8.36 13.66
CA VAL A 63 8.98 -7.11 13.09
C VAL A 63 9.84 -6.38 14.12
N ASP A 64 11.04 -5.99 13.71
CA ASP A 64 11.88 -5.05 14.44
C ASP A 64 11.51 -3.63 14.01
N PHE A 65 10.87 -2.89 14.91
CA PHE A 65 10.43 -1.53 14.68
C PHE A 65 11.47 -0.49 15.11
N PRO A 66 11.72 0.54 14.28
CA PRO A 66 12.35 1.78 14.73
C PRO A 66 11.35 2.59 15.58
N ALA A 67 11.82 3.72 16.10
CA ALA A 67 10.91 4.74 16.63
C ALA A 67 9.98 5.28 15.53
N ASP A 68 8.93 5.98 15.95
CA ASP A 68 8.01 6.71 15.08
C ASP A 68 7.25 5.82 14.08
N ARG A 69 6.82 4.63 14.53
CA ARG A 69 5.95 3.72 13.78
C ARG A 69 4.72 3.36 14.59
N HIS A 70 3.63 3.09 13.89
CA HIS A 70 2.33 2.73 14.46
C HIS A 70 2.00 1.24 14.30
N GLY A 71 2.65 0.56 13.35
CA GLY A 71 2.38 -0.83 13.02
C GLY A 71 2.77 -1.16 11.60
N ILE A 72 2.06 -2.11 10.98
CA ILE A 72 2.37 -2.64 9.65
C ILE A 72 1.21 -2.49 8.66
N PHE A 73 1.54 -2.60 7.38
CA PHE A 73 0.58 -2.86 6.32
C PHE A 73 0.72 -4.30 5.85
N ARG A 74 -0.40 -5.03 5.80
CA ARG A 74 -0.46 -6.39 5.26
C ARG A 74 -1.27 -6.41 3.96
N TYR A 75 -0.63 -6.84 2.87
CA TYR A 75 -1.20 -6.79 1.51
C TYR A 75 -1.52 -8.17 0.95
N TRP A 76 -2.79 -8.47 0.69
CA TRP A 76 -3.18 -9.68 -0.02
C TRP A 76 -3.53 -9.36 -1.47
N ASP A 77 -2.81 -9.98 -2.41
CA ASP A 77 -3.24 -10.01 -3.81
C ASP A 77 -4.40 -11.01 -3.91
N VAL A 78 -5.60 -10.48 -4.17
CA VAL A 78 -6.80 -11.32 -4.25
C VAL A 78 -6.90 -12.03 -5.60
N THR A 79 -6.03 -11.72 -6.57
CA THR A 79 -6.03 -12.38 -7.88
C THR A 79 -5.14 -13.62 -7.86
N THR A 80 -5.51 -14.63 -8.65
CA THR A 80 -4.68 -15.81 -8.87
C THR A 80 -4.24 -15.86 -10.33
N GLY A 81 -3.00 -16.29 -10.56
CA GLY A 81 -2.49 -16.53 -11.91
C GLY A 81 -3.18 -17.71 -12.61
N ALA A 82 -3.86 -18.58 -11.85
CA ALA A 82 -4.52 -19.77 -12.38
C ALA A 82 -5.84 -19.46 -13.10
N ASP A 83 -6.62 -18.49 -12.60
CA ASP A 83 -7.87 -18.03 -13.22
C ASP A 83 -8.08 -16.53 -12.94
N PRO A 84 -8.07 -15.67 -13.98
CA PRO A 84 -8.24 -14.23 -13.82
C PRO A 84 -9.62 -13.80 -13.31
N HIS A 85 -10.60 -14.69 -13.23
CA HIS A 85 -11.95 -14.41 -12.72
C HIS A 85 -12.12 -14.75 -11.24
N VAL A 86 -11.24 -15.57 -10.67
CA VAL A 86 -11.31 -15.96 -9.26
C VAL A 86 -10.71 -14.85 -8.39
N ARG A 87 -11.32 -14.61 -7.24
CA ARG A 87 -10.84 -13.68 -6.21
C ARG A 87 -10.78 -14.36 -4.85
N HIS A 88 -9.60 -14.40 -4.24
CA HIS A 88 -9.40 -14.86 -2.87
C HIS A 88 -9.39 -13.66 -1.93
N ILE A 89 -10.58 -13.16 -1.59
CA ILE A 89 -10.72 -12.01 -0.69
C ILE A 89 -10.60 -12.53 0.75
N PRO A 90 -9.59 -12.09 1.53
CA PRO A 90 -9.46 -12.50 2.92
C PRO A 90 -10.56 -11.87 3.77
N GLU A 91 -11.02 -12.63 4.76
CA GLU A 91 -11.78 -12.14 5.91
C GLU A 91 -10.86 -12.24 7.12
N ILE A 92 -10.61 -11.11 7.78
CA ILE A 92 -9.76 -11.06 8.97
C ILE A 92 -10.65 -11.28 10.20
N VAL A 93 -10.39 -12.36 10.93
CA VAL A 93 -11.10 -12.76 12.14
C VAL A 93 -10.56 -12.01 13.35
N SER A 94 -9.23 -11.92 13.46
CA SER A 94 -8.57 -11.23 14.57
C SER A 94 -7.18 -10.75 14.20
N VAL A 95 -6.74 -9.69 14.86
CA VAL A 95 -5.37 -9.21 14.83
C VAL A 95 -4.90 -8.97 16.25
N GLU A 96 -3.76 -9.53 16.60
CA GLU A 96 -3.11 -9.36 17.89
C GLU A 96 -1.69 -8.87 17.69
N ARG A 97 -1.21 -8.00 18.59
CA ARG A 97 0.19 -7.60 18.69
C ARG A 97 0.70 -7.94 20.08
N ASP A 98 1.76 -8.74 20.13
CA ASP A 98 2.37 -9.27 21.35
C ASP A 98 1.36 -9.99 22.26
N GLY A 99 0.35 -10.63 21.65
CA GLY A 99 -0.72 -11.37 22.33
C GLY A 99 -1.91 -10.52 22.80
N GLU A 100 -1.92 -9.21 22.52
CA GLU A 100 -3.03 -8.32 22.86
C GLU A 100 -3.78 -7.87 21.59
N PRO A 101 -5.11 -7.67 21.62
CA PRO A 101 -5.87 -7.21 20.47
C PRO A 101 -5.36 -5.88 19.92
N GLU A 102 -5.15 -5.82 18.60
CA GLU A 102 -4.63 -4.63 17.90
C GLU A 102 -5.67 -4.11 16.90
N PRO A 103 -5.94 -2.79 16.86
CA PRO A 103 -6.86 -2.22 15.88
C PRO A 103 -6.29 -2.32 14.46
N TYR A 104 -7.21 -2.44 13.49
CA TYR A 104 -6.86 -2.41 12.08
C TYR A 104 -7.98 -1.82 11.23
N GLU A 105 -7.60 -1.31 10.06
CA GLU A 105 -8.53 -0.87 9.01
C GLU A 105 -8.19 -1.57 7.70
N THR A 106 -9.20 -1.89 6.90
CA THR A 106 -9.00 -2.50 5.57
C THR A 106 -9.33 -1.53 4.43
N SER A 107 -8.53 -1.58 3.38
CA SER A 107 -8.70 -0.77 2.18
C SER A 107 -8.42 -1.60 0.92
N TRP A 108 -8.76 -1.03 -0.24
CA TRP A 108 -8.47 -1.62 -1.55
C TRP A 108 -7.49 -0.75 -2.31
N GLU A 109 -6.47 -1.38 -2.88
CA GLU A 109 -5.47 -0.71 -3.71
C GLU A 109 -5.32 -1.36 -5.08
N GLN A 110 -4.59 -0.68 -5.97
CA GLN A 110 -4.29 -1.11 -7.34
C GLN A 110 -5.52 -1.60 -8.11
N GLY A 111 -6.60 -0.79 -8.13
CA GLY A 111 -7.82 -1.14 -8.87
C GLY A 111 -8.56 -2.35 -8.29
N ARG A 112 -8.54 -2.53 -6.96
CA ARG A 112 -9.14 -3.65 -6.22
C ARG A 112 -8.43 -5.00 -6.42
N ARG A 113 -7.16 -4.96 -6.78
CA ARG A 113 -6.30 -6.15 -6.83
C ARG A 113 -5.74 -6.50 -5.46
N LEU A 114 -5.46 -5.49 -4.63
CA LEU A 114 -4.90 -5.68 -3.30
C LEU A 114 -5.96 -5.34 -2.25
N VAL A 115 -6.16 -6.24 -1.30
CA VAL A 115 -6.73 -5.90 0.01
C VAL A 115 -5.58 -5.56 0.93
N VAL A 116 -5.65 -4.43 1.62
CA VAL A 116 -4.61 -3.96 2.53
C VAL A 116 -5.22 -3.83 3.91
N ALA A 117 -4.64 -4.51 4.90
CA ALA A 117 -4.90 -4.20 6.31
C ALA A 117 -3.82 -3.26 6.82
N LYS A 118 -4.22 -2.08 7.29
CA LYS A 118 -3.38 -1.19 8.09
C LYS A 118 -3.60 -1.57 9.55
N ILE A 119 -2.60 -2.22 10.14
CA ILE A 119 -2.63 -2.75 11.51
C ILE A 119 -1.82 -1.80 12.38
N GLY A 120 -2.41 -1.31 13.47
CA GLY A 120 -1.82 -0.27 14.30
C GLY A 120 -2.78 0.87 14.61
N ASP A 121 -2.72 1.39 15.83
CA ASP A 121 -3.40 2.64 16.20
C ASP A 121 -2.67 3.86 15.59
N PRO A 122 -3.33 4.66 14.74
CA PRO A 122 -2.71 5.82 14.12
C PRO A 122 -2.29 6.93 15.10
N ASP A 123 -2.81 6.93 16.32
CA ASP A 123 -2.54 7.94 17.34
C ASP A 123 -1.47 7.48 18.35
N VAL A 124 -1.03 6.22 18.29
CA VAL A 124 -0.07 5.62 19.24
C VAL A 124 1.17 5.14 18.51
N TYR A 125 2.33 5.63 18.95
CA TYR A 125 3.62 5.09 18.49
C TYR A 125 3.99 3.83 19.26
N LEU A 126 4.51 2.84 18.55
CA LEU A 126 5.08 1.64 19.11
C LEU A 126 6.41 1.94 19.79
N GLU A 127 6.70 1.18 20.84
CA GLU A 127 8.03 1.16 21.42
C GLU A 127 9.03 0.58 20.40
N PRO A 128 10.25 1.14 20.27
CA PRO A 128 11.25 0.54 19.39
C PRO A 128 11.65 -0.84 19.91
N GLY A 129 11.70 -1.83 19.02
CA GLY A 129 12.02 -3.20 19.40
C GLY A 129 11.34 -4.25 18.54
N THR A 130 11.47 -5.51 18.96
CA THR A 130 10.85 -6.65 18.29
C THR A 130 9.42 -6.83 18.79
N HIS A 131 8.47 -6.82 17.86
CA HIS A 131 7.06 -7.07 18.11
C HIS A 131 6.56 -8.20 17.22
N THR A 132 5.56 -8.94 17.70
CA THR A 132 4.92 -10.02 16.92
C THR A 132 3.47 -9.65 16.64
N CYS A 133 3.08 -9.71 15.37
CA CYS A 133 1.69 -9.55 14.95
C CYS A 133 1.14 -10.89 14.50
N ASP A 134 0.04 -11.33 15.10
CA ASP A 134 -0.68 -12.55 14.75
C ASP A 134 -2.02 -12.19 14.07
N LEU A 135 -2.26 -12.75 12.90
CA LEU A 135 -3.44 -12.51 12.09
C LEU A 135 -4.15 -13.85 11.82
N GLN A 136 -5.47 -13.89 12.01
CA GLN A 136 -6.33 -15.03 11.67
C GLN A 136 -7.42 -14.63 10.69
#